data_AF-A0A972M9D4-F1
#
_entry.id   AF-A0A972M9D4-F1
#
_cell.length_a   1.000
_cell.length_b   1.000
_cell.length_c   1.000
_cell.angle_alpha   90.00
_cell.angle_beta   90.00
_cell.angle_gamma   90.00
#
_symmetry.space_group_name_H-M   'P 1'
#
loop_
_entity.id
_entity.type
_entity.pdbx_description
1 polymer ?
#
loop_
_entity_poly.entity_id
_entity_poly.type
_entity_poly.pdbx_seq_one_letter_code
_entity_poly.pdbx_strand_id
1 'polypeptide(L)'
;MRTRFGLFMLALVIWAGLACNAPLRGRVTPMVATPDLTLTALFQWPTPTPAAPISPVVPTAITPLVTPTPALPTPEGPIRQGPTVKARRLTTPPTIDGDLTEWQKADWFSANHVIFGPENWLGPADVSAVFALGWDVDALYIAARVTDDVYVQLSTGFSLFKGDAIEIVMDTDLAGDFSNPNMNSDDYHIGFSPGYKEPGQRTEAYLWFPETLRGPRTLSTQIGAQRTEQGYTVEIRLPWTVLNHIPEPGGYYGFAFRVSDNDAVGRKVQQTMVSNVPLPHTYNDPTTWGNLVLLP
;
A
#
# COMPACT_ATOMS: atom_id res chain seq x y z
N MET A 1 -15.11 -39.26 55.45
CA MET A 1 -14.71 -38.06 56.23
C MET A 1 -15.05 -36.84 55.36
N ARG A 2 -16.16 -36.10 55.56
CA ARG A 2 -16.37 -34.99 56.53
C ARG A 2 -15.17 -34.01 56.49
N THR A 3 -15.27 -32.72 56.15
CA THR A 3 -16.20 -31.65 56.61
C THR A 3 -15.83 -30.32 55.89
N ARG A 4 -16.77 -29.54 55.32
CA ARG A 4 -17.42 -28.28 55.83
C ARG A 4 -16.77 -26.96 55.33
N PHE A 5 -17.49 -26.12 54.56
CA PHE A 5 -18.31 -24.93 54.91
C PHE A 5 -17.60 -23.59 54.61
N GLY A 6 -18.33 -22.64 54.01
CA GLY A 6 -17.92 -21.24 53.90
C GLY A 6 -18.79 -20.41 52.95
N LEU A 7 -20.01 -20.10 53.38
CA LEU A 7 -20.98 -19.19 52.73
C LEU A 7 -20.95 -17.85 53.49
N PHE A 8 -20.83 -16.69 52.81
CA PHE A 8 -21.15 -15.34 53.34
C PHE A 8 -21.57 -14.45 52.15
N MET A 9 -22.88 -14.24 51.92
CA MET A 9 -23.69 -13.03 52.23
C MET A 9 -23.08 -11.69 51.77
N LEU A 10 -23.59 -11.02 50.72
CA LEU A 10 -24.81 -10.18 50.58
C LEU A 10 -24.63 -8.74 51.09
N ALA A 11 -24.68 -7.73 50.20
CA ALA A 11 -25.57 -6.55 50.29
C ALA A 11 -25.18 -5.37 49.34
N LEU A 12 -26.18 -5.02 48.54
CA LEU A 12 -26.48 -3.82 47.74
C LEU A 12 -26.18 -2.45 48.41
N VAL A 13 -25.72 -1.46 47.64
CA VAL A 13 -26.11 -0.04 47.80
C VAL A 13 -26.25 0.62 46.43
N ILE A 14 -27.47 1.08 46.14
CA ILE A 14 -27.90 1.92 45.04
C ILE A 14 -27.73 3.39 45.46
N TRP A 15 -27.22 4.26 44.58
CA TRP A 15 -27.49 5.71 44.68
C TRP A 15 -27.72 6.32 43.31
N ALA A 16 -28.94 6.85 43.12
CA ALA A 16 -29.36 7.67 42.00
C ALA A 16 -29.34 9.14 42.41
N GLY A 17 -28.84 10.02 41.54
CA GLY A 17 -28.88 11.46 41.72
C GLY A 17 -29.15 12.15 40.38
N LEU A 18 -30.43 12.41 40.12
CA LEU A 18 -30.90 13.33 39.08
C LEU A 18 -30.66 14.77 39.54
N ALA A 19 -30.07 15.60 38.68
CA ALA A 19 -30.21 17.05 38.76
C ALA A 19 -30.40 17.63 37.35
N CYS A 20 -31.59 18.18 37.14
CA CYS A 20 -31.96 19.01 36.00
C CYS A 20 -31.08 20.26 35.90
N ASN A 21 -30.74 20.69 34.68
CA ASN A 21 -30.58 22.11 34.37
C ASN A 21 -30.99 22.36 32.91
N ALA A 22 -32.04 23.18 32.77
CA ALA A 22 -32.64 23.63 31.51
C ALA A 22 -31.86 24.82 30.92
N PRO A 23 -32.14 25.25 29.67
CA PRO A 23 -31.20 25.99 28.83
C PRO A 23 -31.23 27.51 29.08
N LEU A 24 -30.06 28.14 29.07
CA LEU A 24 -29.92 29.59 29.05
C LEU A 24 -30.21 30.12 27.64
N ARG A 25 -31.32 30.87 27.52
CA ARG A 25 -31.67 31.68 26.33
C ARG A 25 -30.62 32.77 26.13
N GLY A 26 -29.85 32.67 25.06
CA GLY A 26 -29.05 33.78 24.52
C GLY A 26 -29.96 34.85 23.93
N ARG A 27 -29.79 36.08 24.41
CA ARG A 27 -30.51 37.30 24.00
C ARG A 27 -30.03 37.74 22.61
N VAL A 28 -30.93 37.75 21.64
CA VAL A 28 -30.68 38.30 20.30
C VAL A 28 -30.74 39.83 20.39
N THR A 29 -29.65 40.52 20.02
CA THR A 29 -29.61 41.97 19.85
C THR A 29 -30.45 42.39 18.64
N PRO A 30 -31.21 43.49 18.70
CA PRO A 30 -31.97 43.96 17.54
C PRO A 30 -31.01 44.56 16.50
N MET A 31 -31.15 44.10 15.26
CA MET A 31 -30.48 44.66 14.09
C MET A 31 -31.09 46.04 13.80
N VAL A 32 -30.28 47.09 13.90
CA VAL A 32 -30.67 48.44 13.46
C VAL A 32 -30.60 48.45 11.94
N ALA A 33 -31.72 48.73 11.29
CA ALA A 33 -31.79 48.96 9.86
C ALA A 33 -31.18 50.35 9.55
N THR A 34 -30.13 50.38 8.76
CA THR A 34 -29.57 51.61 8.18
C THR A 34 -30.49 52.05 7.03
N PRO A 35 -30.96 53.31 6.97
CA PRO A 35 -31.73 53.79 5.82
C PRO A 35 -30.82 53.98 4.61
N ASP A 36 -31.19 53.33 3.51
CA ASP A 36 -30.57 53.47 2.20
C ASP A 36 -31.10 54.77 1.56
N LEU A 37 -30.30 55.84 1.58
CA LEU A 37 -30.65 57.13 0.98
C LEU A 37 -30.16 57.15 -0.47
N THR A 38 -31.08 56.89 -1.40
CA THR A 38 -30.88 57.06 -2.83
C THR A 38 -30.87 58.54 -3.19
N LEU A 39 -29.69 59.10 -3.48
CA LEU A 39 -29.55 60.43 -4.05
C LEU A 39 -29.58 60.33 -5.58
N THR A 40 -30.76 60.45 -6.16
CA THR A 40 -30.94 60.68 -7.60
C THR A 40 -30.74 62.16 -7.90
N ALA A 41 -29.63 62.52 -8.58
CA ALA A 41 -29.47 63.85 -9.16
C ALA A 41 -28.64 63.83 -10.46
N LEU A 42 -29.38 63.96 -11.56
CA LEU A 42 -29.15 64.91 -12.67
C LEU A 42 -27.77 64.90 -13.37
N PHE A 43 -27.68 64.14 -14.46
CA PHE A 43 -26.85 64.50 -15.61
C PHE A 43 -27.61 64.22 -16.92
N GLN A 44 -28.12 65.28 -17.56
CA GLN A 44 -28.59 65.25 -18.95
C GLN A 44 -27.38 65.41 -19.88
N TRP A 45 -27.19 64.43 -20.78
CA TRP A 45 -26.21 64.48 -21.86
C TRP A 45 -26.94 64.72 -23.19
N PRO A 46 -26.39 65.53 -24.12
CA PRO A 46 -27.01 65.75 -25.41
C PRO A 46 -27.01 64.47 -26.25
N THR A 47 -28.10 64.27 -26.99
CA THR A 47 -28.35 63.12 -27.86
C THR A 47 -27.42 63.16 -29.08
N PRO A 48 -26.57 62.15 -29.33
CA PRO A 48 -25.85 62.06 -30.60
C PRO A 48 -26.76 61.53 -31.72
N THR A 49 -26.70 62.20 -32.87
CA THR A 49 -27.32 61.83 -34.15
C THR A 49 -26.99 60.38 -34.54
N PRO A 50 -27.96 59.57 -35.03
CA PRO A 50 -27.68 58.20 -35.42
C PRO A 50 -26.77 58.13 -36.66
N ALA A 51 -25.60 57.51 -36.49
CA ALA A 51 -24.72 57.10 -37.58
C ALA A 51 -25.25 55.80 -38.23
N ALA A 52 -25.02 55.65 -39.54
CA ALA A 52 -25.46 54.50 -40.34
C ALA A 52 -24.88 53.16 -39.83
N PRO A 53 -25.59 52.03 -39.99
CA PRO A 53 -25.12 50.73 -39.52
C PRO A 53 -23.92 50.26 -40.35
N ILE A 54 -22.78 50.10 -39.68
CA ILE A 54 -21.62 49.34 -40.19
C ILE A 54 -21.76 47.88 -39.75
N SER A 55 -21.72 46.95 -40.71
CA SER A 55 -21.73 45.51 -40.42
C SER A 55 -20.49 45.11 -39.62
N PRO A 56 -20.62 44.31 -38.55
CA PRO A 56 -19.46 43.85 -37.80
C PRO A 56 -18.69 42.80 -38.61
N VAL A 57 -17.41 43.07 -38.87
CA VAL A 57 -16.45 42.05 -39.32
C VAL A 57 -16.12 41.22 -38.08
N VAL A 58 -16.47 39.93 -38.11
CA VAL A 58 -16.10 38.97 -37.05
C VAL A 58 -14.60 38.69 -37.18
N PRO A 59 -13.75 39.00 -36.18
CA PRO A 59 -12.36 38.59 -36.23
C PRO A 59 -12.27 37.08 -35.98
N THR A 60 -11.61 36.37 -36.89
CA THR A 60 -11.23 34.96 -36.69
C THR A 60 -10.36 34.86 -35.44
N ALA A 61 -10.81 34.10 -34.44
CA ALA A 61 -10.03 33.81 -33.26
C ALA A 61 -8.79 32.99 -33.66
N ILE A 62 -7.61 33.60 -33.56
CA ILE A 62 -6.33 32.91 -33.64
C ILE A 62 -6.10 32.22 -32.29
N THR A 63 -6.30 30.91 -32.26
CA THR A 63 -5.92 30.07 -31.11
C THR A 63 -4.40 30.14 -30.96
N PRO A 64 -3.84 30.56 -29.81
CA PRO A 64 -2.40 30.48 -29.61
C PRO A 64 -1.98 29.01 -29.64
N LEU A 65 -1.01 28.70 -30.51
CA LEU A 65 -0.35 27.40 -30.51
C LEU A 65 0.41 27.29 -29.19
N VAL A 66 -0.14 26.51 -28.26
CA VAL A 66 0.54 26.18 -27.00
C VAL A 66 1.65 25.21 -27.36
N THR A 67 2.86 25.70 -27.55
CA THR A 67 4.05 24.85 -27.62
C THR A 67 4.13 24.10 -26.29
N PRO A 68 4.08 22.74 -26.27
CA PRO A 68 4.27 22.02 -25.03
C PRO A 68 5.67 22.37 -24.51
N THR A 69 5.73 23.03 -23.35
CA THR A 69 6.96 23.14 -22.59
C THR A 69 7.51 21.74 -22.42
N PRO A 70 8.76 21.44 -22.81
CA PRO A 70 9.39 20.17 -22.50
C PRO A 70 9.23 19.95 -21.00
N ALA A 71 8.59 18.84 -20.60
CA ALA A 71 8.54 18.46 -19.20
C ALA A 71 9.98 18.48 -18.68
N LEU A 72 10.24 19.27 -17.64
CA LEU A 72 11.49 19.18 -16.91
C LEU A 72 11.67 17.70 -16.56
N PRO A 73 12.85 17.08 -16.78
CA PRO A 73 13.05 15.71 -16.34
C PRO A 73 12.67 15.65 -14.86
N THR A 74 11.65 14.84 -14.54
CA THR A 74 11.36 14.49 -13.15
C THR A 74 12.70 14.06 -12.55
N PRO A 75 13.18 14.67 -11.47
CA PRO A 75 14.44 14.27 -10.88
C PRO A 75 14.38 12.76 -10.63
N GLU A 76 15.18 12.01 -11.38
CA GLU A 76 15.31 10.58 -11.21
C GLU A 76 15.88 10.39 -9.81
N GLY A 77 15.10 9.81 -8.90
CA GLY A 77 15.58 9.51 -7.54
C GLY A 77 16.84 8.63 -7.61
N PRO A 78 17.65 8.58 -6.55
CA PRO A 78 18.84 7.73 -6.57
C PRO A 78 18.43 6.27 -6.77
N ILE A 79 19.14 5.57 -7.68
CA ILE A 79 18.88 4.16 -8.00
C ILE A 79 19.98 3.27 -7.43
N ARG A 80 19.58 2.18 -6.77
CA ARG A 80 20.44 1.05 -6.42
C ARG A 80 20.97 0.36 -7.67
N GLN A 81 22.11 -0.32 -7.53
CA GLN A 81 22.66 -1.17 -8.60
C GLN A 81 21.83 -2.43 -8.86
N GLY A 82 20.95 -2.81 -7.91
CA GLY A 82 20.04 -3.94 -8.07
C GLY A 82 18.95 -3.70 -9.12
N PRO A 83 18.16 -4.73 -9.46
CA PRO A 83 17.11 -4.63 -10.46
C PRO A 83 16.07 -3.57 -10.12
N THR A 84 15.55 -2.88 -11.15
CA THR A 84 14.44 -1.94 -11.01
C THR A 84 13.14 -2.57 -11.47
N VAL A 85 12.16 -2.61 -10.57
CA VAL A 85 10.78 -2.98 -10.86
C VAL A 85 9.89 -1.75 -10.85
N LYS A 86 8.78 -1.82 -11.59
CA LYS A 86 7.88 -0.68 -11.80
C LYS A 86 6.46 -1.07 -11.42
N ALA A 87 5.78 -0.21 -10.68
CA ALA A 87 4.35 -0.35 -10.41
C ALA A 87 3.60 0.73 -11.18
N ARG A 88 2.61 0.36 -11.98
CA ARG A 88 1.75 1.32 -12.67
C ARG A 88 0.63 1.78 -11.77
N ARG A 89 0.25 3.05 -11.88
CA ARG A 89 -0.91 3.55 -11.16
C ARG A 89 -2.18 2.90 -11.72
N LEU A 90 -2.99 2.33 -10.84
CA LEU A 90 -4.25 1.70 -11.18
C LEU A 90 -5.39 2.70 -11.00
N THR A 91 -6.25 2.82 -12.02
CA THR A 91 -7.47 3.62 -11.93
C THR A 91 -8.65 2.82 -11.37
N THR A 92 -8.54 1.49 -11.39
CA THR A 92 -9.48 0.56 -10.78
C THR A 92 -8.66 -0.46 -10.00
N PRO A 93 -8.81 -0.53 -8.66
CA PRO A 93 -8.17 -1.57 -7.86
C PRO A 93 -8.57 -2.98 -8.33
N PRO A 94 -7.65 -3.96 -8.32
CA PRO A 94 -7.99 -5.34 -8.60
C PRO A 94 -8.85 -5.92 -7.48
N THR A 95 -9.65 -6.93 -7.81
CA THR A 95 -10.28 -7.77 -6.79
C THR A 95 -9.19 -8.61 -6.15
N ILE A 96 -9.17 -8.74 -4.83
CA ILE A 96 -8.11 -9.51 -4.14
C ILE A 96 -8.66 -10.91 -3.86
N ASP A 97 -8.64 -11.78 -4.87
CA ASP A 97 -9.21 -13.14 -4.80
C ASP A 97 -8.26 -14.24 -5.30
N GLY A 98 -7.07 -13.87 -5.77
CA GLY A 98 -6.04 -14.76 -6.27
C GLY A 98 -6.22 -15.18 -7.73
N ASP A 99 -7.27 -14.71 -8.42
CA ASP A 99 -7.37 -14.78 -9.87
C ASP A 99 -6.53 -13.65 -10.49
N LEU A 100 -5.64 -14.01 -11.42
CA LEU A 100 -4.72 -13.05 -12.03
C LEU A 100 -5.25 -12.44 -13.33
N THR A 101 -6.55 -12.58 -13.61
CA THR A 101 -7.18 -12.12 -14.85
C THR A 101 -7.01 -10.62 -15.07
N GLU A 102 -7.12 -9.79 -14.03
CA GLU A 102 -6.89 -8.34 -14.11
C GLU A 102 -5.44 -7.96 -14.43
N TRP A 103 -4.49 -8.88 -14.21
CA TRP A 103 -3.04 -8.64 -14.32
C TRP A 103 -2.44 -9.06 -15.67
N GLN A 104 -3.26 -9.49 -16.63
CA GLN A 104 -2.79 -9.98 -17.94
C GLN A 104 -1.93 -8.98 -18.72
N LYS A 105 -2.12 -7.68 -18.49
CA LYS A 105 -1.39 -6.59 -19.16
C LYS A 105 -0.33 -5.93 -18.28
N ALA A 106 -0.10 -6.46 -17.08
CA ALA A 106 0.90 -5.91 -16.18
C ALA A 106 2.32 -6.21 -16.67
N ASP A 107 3.28 -5.40 -16.21
CA ASP A 107 4.69 -5.70 -16.38
C ASP A 107 5.08 -6.77 -15.35
N TRP A 108 5.49 -7.96 -15.82
CA TRP A 108 5.87 -9.10 -14.97
C TRP A 108 7.39 -9.17 -14.79
N PHE A 109 7.82 -9.38 -13.55
CA PHE A 109 9.21 -9.46 -13.13
C PHE A 109 9.52 -10.85 -12.58
N SER A 110 10.74 -11.33 -12.82
CA SER A 110 11.22 -12.62 -12.33
C SER A 110 11.73 -12.51 -10.90
N ALA A 111 11.48 -13.52 -10.07
CA ALA A 111 12.02 -13.67 -8.73
C ALA A 111 12.65 -15.06 -8.53
N ASN A 112 13.67 -15.36 -9.35
CA ASN A 112 14.25 -16.71 -9.47
C ASN A 112 15.71 -16.80 -9.00
N HIS A 113 16.26 -15.78 -8.34
CA HIS A 113 17.59 -15.87 -7.75
C HIS A 113 17.51 -16.57 -6.40
N VAL A 114 18.16 -17.73 -6.27
CA VAL A 114 18.24 -18.45 -4.99
C VAL A 114 19.19 -17.68 -4.05
N ILE A 115 18.67 -17.25 -2.90
CA ILE A 115 19.39 -16.42 -1.93
C ILE A 115 19.51 -17.07 -0.54
N PHE A 116 18.79 -18.17 -0.30
CA PHE A 116 18.89 -18.99 0.92
C PHE A 116 18.71 -20.46 0.57
N GLY A 117 19.43 -21.35 1.26
CA GLY A 117 19.35 -22.79 1.09
C GLY A 117 19.54 -23.30 -0.34
N PRO A 118 20.57 -22.84 -1.09
CA PRO A 118 20.82 -23.30 -2.46
C PRO A 118 21.08 -24.81 -2.55
N GLU A 119 21.51 -25.45 -1.47
CA GLU A 119 21.70 -26.90 -1.38
C GLU A 119 20.40 -27.70 -1.39
N ASN A 120 19.27 -27.07 -1.05
CA ASN A 120 17.94 -27.70 -1.08
C ASN A 120 17.22 -27.44 -2.41
N TRP A 121 17.66 -26.46 -3.20
CA TRP A 121 16.96 -26.06 -4.42
C TRP A 121 17.15 -27.06 -5.57
N LEU A 122 16.08 -27.69 -6.03
CA LEU A 122 16.12 -28.72 -7.07
C LEU A 122 15.83 -28.19 -8.49
N GLY A 123 15.61 -26.88 -8.64
CA GLY A 123 15.42 -26.22 -9.92
C GLY A 123 14.13 -25.37 -9.95
N PRO A 124 13.78 -24.75 -11.10
CA PRO A 124 12.61 -23.85 -11.14
C PRO A 124 11.25 -24.50 -10.86
N ALA A 125 11.16 -25.83 -10.94
CA ALA A 125 9.95 -26.59 -10.61
C ALA A 125 9.80 -26.86 -9.10
N ASP A 126 10.89 -26.75 -8.34
CA ASP A 126 10.95 -26.83 -6.88
C ASP A 126 10.37 -25.52 -6.33
N VAL A 127 11.07 -24.41 -6.54
CA VAL A 127 10.49 -23.07 -6.35
C VAL A 127 10.98 -22.08 -7.40
N SER A 128 10.02 -21.34 -7.98
CA SER A 128 10.26 -20.16 -8.81
C SER A 128 9.07 -19.20 -8.77
N ALA A 129 9.27 -17.92 -9.08
CA ALA A 129 8.18 -16.96 -9.06
C ALA A 129 8.31 -15.89 -10.14
N VAL A 130 7.16 -15.42 -10.60
CA VAL A 130 7.02 -14.13 -11.28
C VAL A 130 6.00 -13.28 -10.54
N PHE A 131 6.21 -11.98 -10.54
CA PHE A 131 5.32 -11.04 -9.86
C PHE A 131 5.11 -9.78 -10.69
N ALA A 132 3.99 -9.11 -10.43
CA ALA A 132 3.62 -7.84 -11.01
C ALA A 132 3.21 -6.88 -9.90
N LEU A 133 3.38 -5.59 -10.15
CA LEU A 133 3.07 -4.53 -9.20
C LEU A 133 2.13 -3.50 -9.82
N GLY A 134 1.20 -3.03 -9.00
CA GLY A 134 0.34 -1.88 -9.28
C GLY A 134 0.25 -1.02 -8.03
N TRP A 135 -0.18 0.22 -8.15
CA TRP A 135 -0.39 1.06 -6.98
C TRP A 135 -1.53 2.06 -7.20
N ASP A 136 -2.11 2.53 -6.11
CA ASP A 136 -2.92 3.74 -6.10
C ASP A 136 -2.58 4.55 -4.84
N VAL A 137 -3.36 5.59 -4.57
CA VAL A 137 -3.14 6.45 -3.40
C VAL A 137 -3.35 5.73 -2.07
N ASP A 138 -4.04 4.59 -2.06
CA ASP A 138 -4.40 3.86 -0.85
C ASP A 138 -3.49 2.65 -0.60
N ALA A 139 -3.02 1.97 -1.65
CA ALA A 139 -2.24 0.74 -1.51
C ALA A 139 -1.21 0.48 -2.63
N LEU A 140 -0.21 -0.32 -2.26
CA LEU A 140 0.59 -1.10 -3.18
C LEU A 140 -0.10 -2.45 -3.40
N TYR A 141 -0.25 -2.84 -4.67
CA TYR A 141 -0.84 -4.10 -5.09
C TYR A 141 0.26 -5.01 -5.64
N ILE A 142 0.23 -6.26 -5.22
CA ILE A 142 1.17 -7.29 -5.66
C ILE A 142 0.37 -8.47 -6.19
N ALA A 143 0.70 -8.91 -7.40
CA ALA A 143 0.25 -10.18 -7.95
C ALA A 143 1.47 -11.09 -8.12
N ALA A 144 1.34 -12.36 -7.77
CA ALA A 144 2.40 -13.34 -7.92
C ALA A 144 1.84 -14.66 -8.45
N ARG A 145 2.62 -15.29 -9.34
CA ARG A 145 2.49 -16.70 -9.68
C ARG A 145 3.74 -17.40 -9.17
N VAL A 146 3.54 -18.33 -8.25
CA VAL A 146 4.60 -19.15 -7.67
C VAL A 146 4.47 -20.56 -8.19
N THR A 147 5.55 -21.06 -8.78
CA THR A 147 5.76 -22.49 -9.03
C THR A 147 6.32 -23.09 -7.77
N ASP A 148 5.70 -24.15 -7.28
CA ASP A 148 5.99 -24.81 -6.02
C ASP A 148 5.49 -26.26 -6.12
N ASP A 149 6.38 -27.24 -5.95
CA ASP A 149 6.03 -28.66 -6.03
C ASP A 149 5.36 -29.17 -4.75
N VAL A 150 5.70 -28.62 -3.57
CA VAL A 150 5.15 -29.04 -2.28
C VAL A 150 4.84 -27.85 -1.35
N TYR A 151 3.61 -27.34 -1.47
CA TYR A 151 3.08 -26.37 -0.52
C TYR A 151 2.94 -26.89 0.94
N VAL A 152 3.74 -26.35 1.87
CA VAL A 152 3.67 -26.50 3.33
C VAL A 152 3.75 -25.16 4.08
N GLN A 153 2.58 -24.53 4.25
CA GLN A 153 2.43 -23.38 5.15
C GLN A 153 1.67 -23.74 6.44
N LEU A 154 2.44 -24.08 7.48
CA LEU A 154 1.95 -24.38 8.84
C LEU A 154 2.36 -23.32 9.88
N SER A 155 3.18 -22.38 9.47
CA SER A 155 3.76 -21.32 10.29
C SER A 155 2.83 -20.11 10.37
N THR A 156 3.05 -19.27 11.38
CA THR A 156 2.19 -18.12 11.70
C THR A 156 3.00 -17.09 12.47
N GLY A 157 2.52 -15.85 12.50
CA GLY A 157 3.09 -14.75 13.25
C GLY A 157 4.55 -14.50 12.90
N PHE A 158 5.38 -14.31 13.93
CA PHE A 158 6.81 -14.06 13.75
C PHE A 158 7.53 -15.16 12.95
N SER A 159 7.05 -16.40 12.96
CA SER A 159 7.70 -17.52 12.26
C SER A 159 7.16 -17.75 10.84
N LEU A 160 6.36 -16.83 10.27
CA LEU A 160 5.69 -17.00 8.97
C LEU A 160 6.61 -17.51 7.85
N PHE A 161 7.86 -17.03 7.84
CA PHE A 161 8.93 -17.38 6.89
C PHE A 161 9.35 -18.86 6.92
N LYS A 162 8.93 -19.65 7.92
CA LYS A 162 9.23 -21.09 8.05
C LYS A 162 8.18 -21.97 7.35
N GLY A 163 7.65 -21.51 6.24
CA GLY A 163 6.66 -22.15 5.39
C GLY A 163 6.56 -21.34 4.11
N ASP A 164 5.70 -21.73 3.18
CA ASP A 164 5.59 -21.00 1.91
C ASP A 164 4.96 -19.64 2.14
N ALA A 165 5.77 -18.61 1.89
CA ALA A 165 5.42 -17.25 2.21
C ALA A 165 6.07 -16.29 1.23
N ILE A 166 5.36 -15.22 0.89
CA ILE A 166 5.92 -14.09 0.17
C ILE A 166 6.48 -13.11 1.20
N GLU A 167 7.66 -12.55 0.93
CA GLU A 167 8.28 -11.54 1.77
C GLU A 167 8.70 -10.32 0.94
N ILE A 168 8.43 -9.13 1.47
CA ILE A 168 8.85 -7.86 0.90
C ILE A 168 9.77 -7.15 1.88
N VAL A 169 10.88 -6.64 1.38
CA VAL A 169 11.62 -5.56 2.03
C VAL A 169 11.45 -4.28 1.22
N MET A 170 11.25 -3.17 1.92
CA MET A 170 11.01 -1.87 1.29
C MET A 170 11.61 -0.74 2.13
N ASP A 171 12.34 0.13 1.45
CA ASP A 171 12.92 1.37 2.00
C ASP A 171 12.05 2.52 1.47
N THR A 172 11.35 3.19 2.37
CA THR A 172 10.40 4.26 2.03
C THR A 172 11.04 5.64 1.85
N ASP A 173 12.31 5.83 2.26
CA ASP A 173 13.09 7.06 2.10
C ASP A 173 14.48 6.79 1.52
N LEU A 174 14.50 6.11 0.37
CA LEU A 174 15.72 5.70 -0.32
C LEU A 174 16.74 6.82 -0.53
N ALA A 175 16.26 8.06 -0.74
CA ALA A 175 17.13 9.20 -0.95
C ALA A 175 17.71 9.76 0.36
N GLY A 176 16.95 9.70 1.45
CA GLY A 176 17.32 10.23 2.76
C GLY A 176 18.52 9.54 3.38
N ASP A 177 18.64 8.22 3.21
CA ASP A 177 19.75 7.45 3.78
C ASP A 177 20.38 6.44 2.81
N PHE A 178 20.37 6.76 1.50
CA PHE A 178 20.89 5.92 0.43
C PHE A 178 22.13 5.09 0.78
N SER A 179 23.16 5.63 1.42
CA SER A 179 24.39 4.86 1.69
C SER A 179 24.39 4.08 3.02
N ASN A 180 23.29 4.02 3.76
CA ASN A 180 23.18 3.40 5.08
C ASN A 180 22.88 1.88 4.96
N PRO A 181 23.79 1.00 5.43
CA PRO A 181 23.57 -0.44 5.38
C PRO A 181 22.77 -1.00 6.55
N ASN A 182 22.27 -0.16 7.46
CA ASN A 182 21.49 -0.60 8.61
C ASN A 182 20.05 -0.17 8.47
N MET A 183 19.12 -1.11 8.63
CA MET A 183 17.70 -0.79 8.59
C MET A 183 17.30 0.24 9.67
N ASN A 184 16.41 1.17 9.32
CA ASN A 184 15.94 2.25 10.17
C ASN A 184 14.38 2.37 10.16
N SER A 185 13.79 3.37 10.80
CA SER A 185 12.32 3.51 10.90
C SER A 185 11.53 3.63 9.58
N ASP A 186 12.19 3.94 8.46
CA ASP A 186 11.63 4.01 7.09
C ASP A 186 11.78 2.70 6.29
N ASP A 187 12.49 1.72 6.85
CA ASP A 187 12.66 0.39 6.28
C ASP A 187 11.61 -0.57 6.85
N TYR A 188 11.13 -1.45 5.98
CA TYR A 188 10.08 -2.40 6.31
C TYR A 188 10.45 -3.80 5.85
N HIS A 189 10.18 -4.79 6.70
CA HIS A 189 10.21 -6.21 6.33
C HIS A 189 8.87 -6.83 6.72
N ILE A 190 8.11 -7.25 5.71
CA ILE A 190 6.76 -7.80 5.87
C ILE A 190 6.62 -9.11 5.12
N GLY A 191 5.85 -10.03 5.68
CA GLY A 191 5.55 -11.33 5.09
C GLY A 191 4.07 -11.59 4.95
N PHE A 192 3.74 -12.44 3.99
CA PHE A 192 2.39 -12.81 3.61
C PHE A 192 2.32 -14.32 3.42
N SER A 193 1.45 -14.98 4.19
CA SER A 193 1.10 -16.37 4.00
C SER A 193 -0.06 -16.44 2.98
N PRO A 194 0.11 -17.21 1.89
CA PRO A 194 -0.97 -17.49 0.95
C PRO A 194 -2.10 -18.33 1.55
N GLY A 195 -1.91 -18.93 2.73
CA GLY A 195 -2.94 -19.66 3.48
C GLY A 195 -2.37 -20.73 4.40
N TYR A 196 -3.10 -21.08 5.47
CA TYR A 196 -2.78 -22.19 6.35
C TYR A 196 -3.16 -23.52 5.70
N LYS A 197 -2.17 -24.38 5.46
CA LYS A 197 -2.25 -25.69 4.76
C LYS A 197 -2.64 -25.63 3.28
N GLU A 198 -3.54 -24.72 2.90
CA GLU A 198 -4.02 -24.56 1.54
C GLU A 198 -4.06 -23.07 1.16
N PRO A 199 -3.66 -22.71 -0.07
CA PRO A 199 -3.83 -21.35 -0.57
C PRO A 199 -5.29 -20.87 -0.46
N GLY A 200 -5.46 -19.60 -0.07
CA GLY A 200 -6.77 -18.95 0.12
C GLY A 200 -7.43 -19.25 1.46
N GLN A 201 -6.89 -20.17 2.27
CA GLN A 201 -7.45 -20.50 3.59
C GLN A 201 -6.70 -19.78 4.70
N ARG A 202 -7.36 -18.98 5.54
CA ARG A 202 -6.73 -18.32 6.70
C ARG A 202 -5.39 -17.64 6.36
N THR A 203 -5.41 -16.78 5.34
CA THR A 203 -4.25 -15.97 4.95
C THR A 203 -3.77 -15.09 6.10
N GLU A 204 -2.49 -14.73 6.11
CA GLU A 204 -1.89 -13.96 7.19
C GLU A 204 -0.85 -12.97 6.68
N ALA A 205 -0.80 -11.77 7.27
CA ALA A 205 0.29 -10.83 7.09
C ALA A 205 0.97 -10.55 8.42
N TYR A 206 2.30 -10.46 8.43
CA TYR A 206 3.09 -10.14 9.62
C TYR A 206 4.21 -9.16 9.30
N LEU A 207 4.29 -8.06 10.05
CA LEU A 207 5.36 -7.07 9.95
C LEU A 207 6.46 -7.42 10.95
N TRP A 208 7.67 -7.69 10.46
CA TRP A 208 8.84 -8.01 11.29
C TRP A 208 9.65 -6.78 11.69
N PHE A 209 9.71 -5.79 10.79
CA PHE A 209 10.51 -4.58 10.95
C PHE A 209 9.73 -3.37 10.38
N PRO A 210 9.80 -2.18 11.00
CA PRO A 210 10.62 -1.82 12.16
C PRO A 210 10.16 -2.48 13.47
N GLU A 211 11.09 -2.71 14.39
CA GLU A 211 10.80 -3.47 15.63
C GLU A 211 9.70 -2.84 16.48
N THR A 212 9.64 -1.50 16.48
CA THR A 212 8.65 -0.71 17.22
C THR A 212 7.21 -0.90 16.71
N LEU A 213 7.06 -1.34 15.46
CA LEU A 213 5.76 -1.59 14.82
C LEU A 213 5.48 -3.08 14.65
N ARG A 214 6.43 -3.96 14.99
CA ARG A 214 6.35 -5.41 14.76
C ARG A 214 5.01 -5.99 15.23
N GLY A 215 4.41 -6.84 14.39
CA GLY A 215 3.20 -7.55 14.75
C GLY A 215 2.32 -7.95 13.56
N PRO A 216 1.17 -8.56 13.84
CA PRO A 216 0.23 -8.99 12.80
C PRO A 216 -0.30 -7.78 12.01
N ARG A 217 -0.54 -8.00 10.72
CA ARG A 217 -1.12 -7.04 9.77
C ARG A 217 -2.31 -7.60 8.97
N THR A 218 -2.71 -8.83 9.24
CA THR A 218 -3.80 -9.52 8.53
C THR A 218 -5.12 -8.73 8.47
N LEU A 219 -5.47 -7.96 9.50
CA LEU A 219 -6.70 -7.16 9.49
C LEU A 219 -6.58 -5.86 8.68
N SER A 220 -5.35 -5.41 8.43
CA SER A 220 -5.07 -4.21 7.64
C SER A 220 -4.74 -4.54 6.18
N THR A 221 -4.33 -5.77 5.88
CA THR A 221 -3.95 -6.24 4.55
C THR A 221 -5.03 -7.15 3.98
N GLN A 222 -5.28 -7.11 2.68
CA GLN A 222 -6.10 -8.12 2.01
C GLN A 222 -5.19 -9.06 1.23
N ILE A 223 -5.46 -10.37 1.31
CA ILE A 223 -4.70 -11.41 0.63
C ILE A 223 -5.70 -12.41 0.05
N GLY A 224 -5.65 -12.57 -1.28
CA GLY A 224 -6.38 -13.58 -2.04
C GLY A 224 -5.37 -14.55 -2.63
N ALA A 225 -5.66 -15.84 -2.63
CA ALA A 225 -4.76 -16.83 -3.17
C ALA A 225 -5.51 -18.06 -3.65
N GLN A 226 -4.99 -18.71 -4.69
CA GLN A 226 -5.58 -19.90 -5.28
C GLN A 226 -4.50 -20.94 -5.57
N ARG A 227 -4.85 -22.21 -5.34
CA ARG A 227 -4.02 -23.34 -5.78
C ARG A 227 -4.05 -23.41 -7.30
N THR A 228 -2.92 -23.73 -7.90
CA THR A 228 -2.81 -24.05 -9.33
C THR A 228 -2.24 -25.46 -9.50
N GLU A 229 -2.19 -25.94 -10.75
CA GLU A 229 -1.58 -27.23 -11.07
C GLU A 229 -0.07 -27.27 -10.75
N GLN A 230 0.61 -26.11 -10.77
CA GLN A 230 2.07 -26.00 -10.67
C GLN A 230 2.55 -25.31 -9.38
N GLY A 231 1.64 -24.95 -8.48
CA GLY A 231 1.94 -24.15 -7.29
C GLY A 231 0.73 -23.31 -6.90
N TYR A 232 0.86 -22.00 -6.83
CA TYR A 232 -0.23 -21.11 -6.42
C TYR A 232 -0.11 -19.69 -6.99
N THR A 233 -1.25 -18.99 -7.02
CA THR A 233 -1.33 -17.55 -7.31
C THR A 233 -1.69 -16.78 -6.05
N VAL A 234 -1.22 -15.55 -5.95
CA VAL A 234 -1.49 -14.64 -4.82
C VAL A 234 -1.73 -13.24 -5.34
N GLU A 235 -2.72 -12.57 -4.76
CA GLU A 235 -2.90 -11.13 -4.84
C GLU A 235 -2.87 -10.53 -3.43
N ILE A 236 -2.17 -9.41 -3.27
CA ILE A 236 -2.03 -8.70 -2.01
C ILE A 236 -2.37 -7.24 -2.24
N ARG A 237 -3.27 -6.71 -1.41
CA ARG A 237 -3.43 -5.27 -1.20
C ARG A 237 -2.73 -4.89 0.09
N LEU A 238 -1.59 -4.21 -0.03
CA LEU A 238 -0.80 -3.67 1.08
C LEU A 238 -1.07 -2.16 1.19
N PRO A 239 -1.87 -1.70 2.17
CA PRO A 239 -2.09 -0.27 2.33
C PRO A 239 -0.81 0.46 2.69
N TRP A 240 -0.61 1.66 2.13
CA TRP A 240 0.55 2.49 2.44
C TRP A 240 0.65 2.87 3.92
N THR A 241 -0.48 2.91 4.62
CA THR A 241 -0.54 3.12 6.08
C THR A 241 0.10 2.00 6.89
N VAL A 242 0.23 0.78 6.35
CA VAL A 242 1.01 -0.30 7.00
C VAL A 242 2.50 0.03 7.01
N LEU A 243 2.95 0.81 6.02
CA LEU A 243 4.31 1.29 5.83
C LEU A 243 4.48 2.74 6.32
N ASN A 244 3.50 3.30 7.05
CA ASN A 244 3.44 4.72 7.46
C ASN A 244 3.83 5.71 6.36
N HIS A 245 3.49 5.40 5.11
CA HIS A 245 3.97 6.12 3.95
C HIS A 245 2.83 6.79 3.19
N ILE A 246 3.14 7.87 2.49
CA ILE A 246 2.25 8.53 1.54
C ILE A 246 2.92 8.42 0.16
N PRO A 247 2.34 7.66 -0.78
CA PRO A 247 2.95 7.47 -2.09
C PRO A 247 2.83 8.73 -2.94
N GLU A 248 3.82 8.95 -3.81
CA GLU A 248 3.77 10.00 -4.83
C GLU A 248 4.03 9.41 -6.23
N PRO A 249 3.36 9.92 -7.29
CA PRO A 249 3.72 9.56 -8.66
C PRO A 249 5.19 9.90 -8.93
N GLY A 250 5.93 8.93 -9.46
CA GLY A 250 7.37 9.04 -9.66
C GLY A 250 8.21 8.73 -8.43
N GLY A 251 7.61 8.27 -7.31
CA GLY A 251 8.35 7.88 -6.11
C GLY A 251 9.33 6.73 -6.36
N TYR A 252 10.51 6.80 -5.73
CA TYR A 252 11.59 5.82 -5.78
C TYR A 252 11.83 5.22 -4.40
N TYR A 253 11.92 3.89 -4.35
CA TYR A 253 12.03 3.13 -3.11
C TYR A 253 13.06 2.01 -3.25
N GLY A 254 13.73 1.65 -2.16
CA GLY A 254 14.46 0.38 -2.12
C GLY A 254 13.45 -0.77 -2.03
N PHE A 255 13.67 -1.86 -2.75
CA PHE A 255 12.67 -2.95 -2.82
C PHE A 255 13.29 -4.32 -3.15
N ALA A 256 12.79 -5.36 -2.49
CA ALA A 256 12.93 -6.73 -2.96
C ALA A 256 11.68 -7.57 -2.64
N PHE A 257 11.29 -8.40 -3.60
CA PHE A 257 10.27 -9.43 -3.50
C PHE A 257 10.95 -10.80 -3.38
N ARG A 258 10.50 -11.59 -2.42
CA ARG A 258 11.08 -12.91 -2.09
C ARG A 258 9.98 -13.92 -1.84
N VAL A 259 10.31 -15.19 -2.06
CA VAL A 259 9.46 -16.33 -1.74
C VAL A 259 10.26 -17.30 -0.88
N SER A 260 9.82 -17.47 0.37
CA SER A 260 10.24 -18.55 1.26
C SER A 260 9.54 -19.84 0.85
N ASP A 261 10.29 -20.93 0.94
CA ASP A 261 9.91 -22.25 0.44
C ASP A 261 10.10 -23.34 1.52
N ASN A 262 9.17 -24.30 1.56
CA ASN A 262 9.18 -25.42 2.49
C ASN A 262 8.42 -26.65 1.96
N ASP A 263 9.16 -27.69 1.61
CA ASP A 263 8.59 -28.98 1.19
C ASP A 263 8.44 -29.99 2.34
N ALA A 264 8.97 -29.66 3.52
CA ALA A 264 9.04 -30.58 4.64
C ALA A 264 7.66 -30.73 5.31
N VAL A 265 6.80 -31.55 4.69
CA VAL A 265 5.43 -31.83 5.13
C VAL A 265 5.36 -32.09 6.64
N GLY A 266 4.54 -31.30 7.33
CA GLY A 266 4.35 -31.40 8.78
C GLY A 266 5.40 -30.69 9.63
N ARG A 267 6.42 -30.07 9.02
CA ARG A 267 7.48 -29.31 9.69
C ARG A 267 7.36 -27.82 9.38
N LYS A 268 7.89 -27.00 10.29
CA LYS A 268 7.97 -25.54 10.17
C LYS A 268 9.43 -25.17 10.00
N VAL A 269 9.91 -25.18 8.77
CA VAL A 269 11.29 -24.89 8.41
C VAL A 269 11.29 -24.07 7.13
N GLN A 270 12.26 -23.18 6.98
CA GLN A 270 12.53 -22.53 5.71
C GLN A 270 13.62 -23.37 5.05
N GLN A 271 13.35 -23.94 3.87
CA GLN A 271 14.32 -24.75 3.13
C GLN A 271 15.11 -23.89 2.18
N THR A 272 14.40 -23.10 1.37
CA THR A 272 14.98 -22.28 0.30
C THR A 272 14.29 -20.92 0.28
N MET A 273 14.95 -19.94 -0.33
CA MET A 273 14.33 -18.67 -0.69
C MET A 273 14.80 -18.21 -2.06
N VAL A 274 13.86 -17.78 -2.90
CA VAL A 274 14.12 -17.11 -4.17
C VAL A 274 13.75 -15.63 -4.12
N SER A 275 14.41 -14.81 -4.93
CA SER A 275 14.28 -13.35 -4.94
C SER A 275 14.40 -12.77 -6.34
N ASN A 276 13.83 -11.58 -6.54
CA ASN A 276 14.10 -10.76 -7.72
C ASN A 276 15.48 -10.10 -7.70
N VAL A 277 16.09 -9.97 -6.51
CA VAL A 277 17.43 -9.39 -6.34
C VAL A 277 18.44 -10.50 -6.05
N PRO A 278 19.53 -10.62 -6.83
CA PRO A 278 20.54 -11.66 -6.61
C PRO A 278 21.39 -11.38 -5.37
N LEU A 279 22.14 -12.41 -4.92
CA LEU A 279 23.21 -12.22 -3.94
C LEU A 279 24.18 -11.12 -4.39
N PRO A 280 24.76 -10.32 -3.46
CA PRO A 280 24.79 -10.50 -2.00
C PRO A 280 23.59 -9.90 -1.24
N HIS A 281 22.41 -9.76 -1.86
CA HIS A 281 21.18 -9.31 -1.22
C HIS A 281 20.90 -9.95 0.16
N THR A 282 20.61 -9.12 1.15
CA THR A 282 20.10 -9.55 2.46
C THR A 282 18.91 -8.70 2.88
N TYR A 283 18.10 -9.23 3.80
CA TYR A 283 16.93 -8.49 4.30
C TYR A 283 17.28 -7.36 5.26
N ASN A 284 18.51 -7.33 5.80
CA ASN A 284 18.92 -6.42 6.87
C ASN A 284 19.94 -5.36 6.42
N ASP A 285 20.27 -5.33 5.13
CA ASP A 285 21.11 -4.30 4.51
C ASP A 285 20.35 -3.67 3.33
N PRO A 286 19.68 -2.50 3.55
CA PRO A 286 18.94 -1.78 2.51
C PRO A 286 19.77 -1.40 1.29
N THR A 287 21.10 -1.28 1.41
CA THR A 287 21.97 -0.96 0.27
C THR A 287 22.07 -2.08 -0.76
N THR A 288 21.69 -3.30 -0.36
CA THR A 288 21.69 -4.49 -1.22
C THR A 288 20.34 -4.74 -1.89
N TRP A 289 19.34 -3.89 -1.68
CA TRP A 289 18.02 -4.06 -2.28
C TRP A 289 17.99 -3.53 -3.73
N GLY A 290 16.95 -3.91 -4.47
CA GLY A 290 16.66 -3.36 -5.78
C GLY A 290 15.88 -2.04 -5.66
N ASN A 291 15.21 -1.66 -6.74
CA ASN A 291 14.44 -0.43 -6.80
C ASN A 291 12.97 -0.71 -7.14
N LEU A 292 12.06 0.03 -6.52
CA LEU A 292 10.66 0.16 -6.96
C LEU A 292 10.42 1.60 -7.41
N VAL A 293 9.86 1.75 -8.61
CA VAL A 293 9.40 3.05 -9.14
C VAL A 293 7.90 3.05 -9.33
N LEU A 294 7.22 4.05 -8.78
CA LEU A 294 5.78 4.25 -8.97
C LEU A 294 5.54 5.09 -10.23
N LEU A 295 5.03 4.46 -11.28
CA LEU A 295 4.67 5.15 -12.53
C LEU A 295 3.31 5.85 -12.39
N PRO A 296 3.09 6.99 -13.06
CA PRO A 296 1.85 7.76 -12.98
C PRO A 296 0.62 7.02 -13.52
#